data_AF-A0A7V0ISF7-F1
#
_entry.id   AF-A0A7V0ISF7-F1
#
_cell.length_a   1.000
_cell.length_b   1.000
_cell.length_c   1.000
_cell.angle_alpha   90.00
_cell.angle_beta   90.00
_cell.angle_gamma   90.00
#
_symmetry.space_group_name_H-M   'P 1'
#
loop_
_entity.id
_entity.type
_entity.pdbx_description
1 polymer ?
#
loop_
_entity_poly.entity_id
_entity_poly.type
_entity_poly.pdbx_seq_one_letter_code
_entity_poly.pdbx_strand_id
1 'polypeptide(L)'
;MSSDNYRKNWIESNRPIPRRFVRPALRFTKIEAASGIVLIIAAILAMLWANLSVFGDSYASFWGTTVEFTAVGLHIEESFKDLVNDGLMAIFFFVVGMEIKRELAIGELRDPKKAALPAMAAVGGMVVPALIYLFFVFGEGGQAIQGWGIPMATDIAFSLGVLALLGSRAPVGAKLFLLTLAIVDDIGAITVIAIFYTDNLSLGWLTIGLGGIALISIGSQVNIRAMSFYVTVGFITWFAFLESGVHATIAGVLIGLLTPARPLYTHEEYDQTARRI
;
A
#
# COMPACT_ATOMS: atom_id res chain seq x y z
N MET A 1 37.39 7.25 26.92
CA MET A 1 36.39 8.09 27.63
C MET A 1 35.21 8.31 26.70
N SER A 2 34.04 7.83 27.13
CA SER A 2 32.68 7.84 26.55
C SER A 2 32.48 8.16 25.06
N SER A 3 32.33 7.09 24.29
CA SER A 3 31.60 6.99 23.04
C SER A 3 30.09 6.98 23.31
N ASP A 4 29.37 8.11 23.31
CA ASP A 4 27.89 8.06 23.35
C ASP A 4 27.15 9.36 22.98
N ASN A 5 27.58 10.05 21.91
CA ASN A 5 26.88 11.23 21.40
C ASN A 5 26.40 11.07 19.95
N TYR A 6 25.85 9.90 19.62
CA TYR A 6 25.06 9.74 18.41
C TYR A 6 23.77 10.55 18.56
N ARG A 7 23.60 11.61 17.75
CA ARG A 7 22.32 12.33 17.62
C ARG A 7 21.25 11.31 17.22
N LYS A 8 20.44 10.89 18.19
CA LYS A 8 19.30 10.00 17.97
C LYS A 8 18.40 10.62 16.90
N ASN A 9 18.12 9.86 15.84
CA ASN A 9 17.15 10.24 14.79
C ASN A 9 15.83 10.69 15.45
N TRP A 10 15.03 11.57 14.83
CA TRP A 10 13.79 12.08 15.44
C TRP A 10 12.87 10.97 15.96
N ILE A 11 12.84 9.83 15.25
CA ILE A 11 12.14 8.58 15.57
C ILE A 11 12.68 7.93 16.87
N GLU A 12 13.98 8.03 17.10
CA GLU A 12 14.68 7.58 18.31
C GLU A 12 14.81 8.67 19.37
N SER A 13 14.23 9.85 19.17
CA SER A 13 14.23 10.92 20.18
C SER A 13 13.24 10.59 21.30
N ASN A 14 13.49 11.11 22.52
CA ASN A 14 12.58 10.96 23.66
C ASN A 14 11.38 11.92 23.62
N ARG A 15 11.07 12.50 22.45
CA ARG A 15 9.89 13.36 22.28
C ARG A 15 8.60 12.54 22.51
N PRO A 16 7.50 13.17 22.97
CA PRO A 16 6.30 12.45 23.40
C PRO A 16 5.66 11.63 22.28
N ILE A 17 5.62 12.16 21.05
CA ILE A 17 5.04 11.47 19.89
C ILE A 17 5.88 10.24 19.48
N PRO A 18 7.20 10.35 19.22
CA PRO A 18 8.04 9.18 18.95
C PRO A 18 8.01 8.11 20.04
N ARG A 19 8.05 8.53 21.31
CA ARG A 19 8.08 7.61 22.45
C ARG A 19 6.77 6.84 22.62
N ARG A 20 5.62 7.50 22.41
CA ARG A 20 4.29 6.97 22.77
C ARG A 20 3.59 6.26 21.61
N PHE A 21 3.85 6.67 20.36
CA PHE A 21 3.16 6.13 19.18
C PHE A 21 4.12 5.48 18.19
N VAL A 22 5.22 6.15 17.83
CA VAL A 22 6.09 5.69 16.74
C VAL A 22 6.93 4.48 17.12
N ARG A 23 7.60 4.49 18.28
CA ARG A 23 8.45 3.36 18.72
C ARG A 23 7.66 2.08 19.02
N PRO A 24 6.48 2.12 19.69
CA PRO A 24 5.65 0.93 19.85
C PRO A 24 5.16 0.38 18.51
N ALA A 25 4.69 1.24 17.59
CA ALA A 25 4.30 0.82 16.24
C ALA A 25 5.47 0.17 15.48
N LEU A 26 6.68 0.72 15.58
CA LEU A 26 7.89 0.15 14.98
C LEU A 26 8.36 -1.17 15.61
N ARG A 27 8.09 -1.38 16.91
CA ARG A 27 8.35 -2.68 17.56
C ARG A 27 7.28 -3.70 17.19
N PHE A 28 6.04 -3.26 17.03
CA PHE A 28 4.93 -4.07 16.61
C PHE A 28 5.11 -4.58 15.17
N THR A 29 5.55 -3.72 14.24
CA THR A 29 5.88 -4.14 12.86
C THR A 29 7.05 -5.12 12.77
N LYS A 30 7.89 -5.24 13.81
CA LYS A 30 8.96 -6.26 13.87
C LYS A 30 8.46 -7.64 14.29
N ILE A 31 7.19 -7.77 14.71
CA ILE A 31 6.58 -9.05 15.07
C ILE A 31 5.57 -9.39 13.97
N GLU A 32 6.00 -10.11 12.94
CA GLU A 32 5.15 -10.52 11.79
C GLU A 32 3.86 -11.22 12.22
N ALA A 33 3.87 -11.98 13.31
CA ALA A 33 2.66 -12.63 13.84
C ALA A 33 1.67 -11.65 14.50
N ALA A 34 2.15 -10.52 15.02
CA ALA A 34 1.30 -9.58 15.76
C ALA A 34 0.37 -8.79 14.82
N SER A 35 0.84 -8.43 13.62
CA SER A 35 0.00 -7.77 12.61
C SER A 35 -1.16 -8.66 12.15
N GLY A 36 -0.91 -9.95 11.89
CA GLY A 36 -1.96 -10.91 11.52
C GLY A 36 -3.03 -11.09 12.60
N ILE A 37 -2.62 -11.17 13.87
CA ILE A 37 -3.58 -11.27 14.99
C ILE A 37 -4.44 -10.00 15.09
N VAL A 38 -3.84 -8.81 14.97
CA VAL A 38 -4.59 -7.56 15.03
C VAL A 38 -5.58 -7.44 13.87
N LEU A 39 -5.20 -7.87 12.66
CA LEU A 39 -6.10 -7.92 11.51
C LEU A 39 -7.33 -8.78 11.79
N ILE A 40 -7.14 -9.98 12.34
CA ILE A 40 -8.23 -10.90 12.71
C ILE A 40 -9.14 -10.28 13.78
N ILE A 41 -8.55 -9.68 14.82
CA ILE A 41 -9.32 -9.02 15.88
C ILE A 41 -10.14 -7.87 15.29
N ALA A 42 -9.55 -7.05 14.43
CA ALA A 42 -10.25 -5.95 13.77
C ALA A 42 -11.42 -6.45 12.91
N ALA A 43 -11.23 -7.53 12.14
CA ALA A 43 -12.30 -8.14 11.34
C ALA A 43 -13.43 -8.69 12.23
N ILE A 44 -13.10 -9.37 13.33
CA ILE A 44 -14.09 -9.88 14.29
C ILE A 44 -14.86 -8.71 14.91
N LEU A 45 -14.17 -7.66 15.35
CA LEU A 45 -14.83 -6.46 15.92
C LEU A 45 -15.72 -5.77 14.90
N ALA A 46 -15.29 -5.66 13.64
CA ALA A 46 -16.11 -5.11 12.55
C ALA A 46 -17.35 -5.95 12.29
N MET A 47 -17.23 -7.29 12.25
CA MET A 47 -18.39 -8.18 12.10
C MET A 47 -19.34 -8.09 13.28
N LEU A 48 -18.81 -8.03 14.52
CA LEU A 48 -19.63 -7.87 15.71
C LEU A 48 -20.37 -6.53 15.68
N TRP A 49 -19.68 -5.44 15.37
CA TRP A 49 -20.31 -4.11 15.28
C TRP A 49 -21.37 -4.04 14.18
N ALA A 50 -21.12 -4.65 13.02
CA ALA A 50 -22.05 -4.63 11.89
C ALA A 50 -23.30 -5.52 12.09
N ASN A 51 -23.24 -6.57 12.93
CA ASN A 51 -24.32 -7.56 13.03
C ASN A 51 -25.01 -7.61 14.40
N LEU A 52 -24.40 -7.10 15.48
CA LEU A 52 -25.05 -7.12 16.78
C LEU A 52 -26.17 -6.06 16.83
N SER A 53 -27.39 -6.51 17.11
CA SER A 53 -28.58 -5.65 17.21
C SER A 53 -28.46 -4.54 18.25
N VAL A 54 -27.59 -4.71 19.26
CA VAL A 54 -27.29 -3.68 20.29
C VAL A 54 -26.74 -2.40 19.66
N PHE A 55 -26.04 -2.50 18.53
CA PHE A 55 -25.45 -1.36 17.85
C PHE A 55 -26.35 -0.75 16.75
N GLY A 56 -27.48 -1.40 16.41
CA GLY A 56 -28.40 -0.94 15.37
C GLY A 56 -27.70 -0.58 14.06
N ASP A 57 -28.13 0.53 13.44
CA ASP A 57 -27.56 1.03 12.18
C ASP A 57 -26.28 1.87 12.36
N SER A 58 -25.69 1.90 13.58
CA SER A 58 -24.54 2.76 13.87
C SER A 58 -23.33 2.49 12.98
N TYR A 59 -23.08 1.23 12.61
CA TYR A 59 -22.00 0.87 11.69
C TYR A 59 -22.21 1.48 10.31
N ALA A 60 -23.41 1.31 9.74
CA ALA A 60 -23.73 1.84 8.42
C ALA A 60 -23.75 3.38 8.42
N SER A 61 -24.28 4.00 9.48
CA SER A 61 -24.29 5.47 9.64
C SER A 61 -22.89 6.05 9.80
N PHE A 62 -22.00 5.37 10.55
CA PHE A 62 -20.62 5.81 10.72
C PHE A 62 -19.86 5.81 9.39
N TRP A 63 -19.94 4.71 8.64
CA TRP A 63 -19.24 4.59 7.36
C TRP A 63 -19.89 5.41 6.23
N GLY A 64 -21.20 5.61 6.29
CA GLY A 64 -21.97 6.45 5.36
C GLY A 64 -21.98 7.94 5.71
N THR A 65 -21.23 8.37 6.74
CA THR A 65 -21.12 9.80 7.06
C THR A 65 -20.44 10.51 5.89
N THR A 66 -21.11 11.51 5.30
CA THR A 66 -20.53 12.29 4.22
C THR A 66 -19.53 13.30 4.76
N VAL A 67 -18.37 13.37 4.12
CA VAL A 67 -17.34 14.37 4.38
C VAL A 67 -17.34 15.33 3.19
N GLU A 68 -17.87 16.52 3.43
CA GLU A 68 -17.87 17.59 2.44
C GLU A 68 -16.73 18.55 2.69
N PHE A 69 -15.89 18.75 1.68
CA PHE A 69 -14.86 19.79 1.69
C PHE A 69 -15.09 20.74 0.53
N THR A 70 -15.41 21.99 0.86
CA THR A 70 -15.56 23.07 -0.13
C THR A 70 -14.49 24.11 0.08
N ALA A 71 -13.56 24.24 -0.87
CA ALA A 71 -12.52 25.26 -0.84
C ALA A 71 -12.17 25.76 -2.25
N VAL A 72 -12.16 27.08 -2.43
CA VAL A 72 -11.68 27.74 -3.67
C VAL A 72 -12.30 27.15 -4.96
N GLY A 73 -13.60 26.88 -4.95
CA GLY A 73 -14.32 26.33 -6.10
C GLY A 73 -14.17 24.81 -6.32
N LEU A 74 -13.40 24.11 -5.48
CA LEU A 74 -13.41 22.66 -5.39
C LEU A 74 -14.48 22.24 -4.40
N HIS A 75 -15.36 21.33 -4.82
CA HIS A 75 -16.37 20.70 -3.99
C HIS A 75 -16.13 19.20 -4.05
N ILE A 76 -15.78 18.62 -2.91
CA ILE A 76 -15.52 17.20 -2.74
C ILE A 76 -16.55 16.68 -1.76
N GLU A 77 -17.34 15.71 -2.21
CA GLU A 77 -18.33 15.01 -1.40
C GLU A 77 -18.00 13.53 -1.47
N GLU A 78 -17.43 13.00 -0.39
CA GLU A 78 -17.00 11.61 -0.29
C GLU A 78 -17.60 10.99 0.96
N SER A 79 -17.92 9.70 0.91
CA SER A 79 -18.28 8.99 2.13
C SER A 79 -17.04 8.81 3.02
N PHE A 80 -17.24 8.75 4.34
CA PHE A 80 -16.13 8.48 5.25
C PHE A 80 -15.43 7.16 4.93
N LYS A 81 -16.18 6.16 4.45
CA LYS A 81 -15.64 4.90 3.96
C LYS A 81 -14.70 5.08 2.77
N ASP A 82 -15.11 5.84 1.77
CA ASP A 82 -14.32 6.02 0.54
C ASP A 82 -13.05 6.81 0.84
N LEU A 83 -13.16 7.88 1.63
CA LEU A 83 -12.00 8.64 2.12
C LEU A 83 -10.97 7.77 2.85
N VAL A 84 -11.44 6.89 3.75
CA VAL A 84 -10.56 5.98 4.49
C VAL A 84 -9.95 4.95 3.55
N ASN A 85 -10.72 4.39 2.62
CA ASN A 85 -10.24 3.42 1.64
C ASN A 85 -9.16 4.04 0.75
N ASP A 86 -9.41 5.18 0.13
CA ASP A 86 -8.46 5.80 -0.80
C ASP A 86 -7.18 6.25 -0.09
N GLY A 87 -7.30 6.76 1.13
CA GLY A 87 -6.14 7.16 1.93
C GLY A 87 -5.30 5.98 2.41
N LEU A 88 -5.92 4.99 3.05
CA LEU A 88 -5.20 3.82 3.58
C LEU A 88 -4.68 2.93 2.46
N MET A 89 -5.43 2.74 1.38
CA MET A 89 -5.01 1.92 0.25
C MET A 89 -3.87 2.60 -0.52
N ALA A 90 -3.83 3.93 -0.62
CA ALA A 90 -2.66 4.61 -1.19
C ALA A 90 -1.40 4.38 -0.36
N ILE A 91 -1.49 4.38 0.97
CA ILE A 91 -0.36 4.05 1.86
C ILE A 91 0.03 2.58 1.70
N PHE A 92 -0.94 1.66 1.67
CA PHE A 92 -0.71 0.23 1.47
C PHE A 92 0.02 -0.02 0.15
N PHE A 93 -0.51 0.49 -0.95
CA PHE A 93 0.08 0.33 -2.28
C PHE A 93 1.39 1.09 -2.47
N PHE A 94 1.64 2.16 -1.70
CA PHE A 94 2.97 2.76 -1.62
C PHE A 94 4.00 1.80 -1.02
N VAL A 95 3.66 1.10 0.07
CA VAL A 95 4.52 0.07 0.67
C VAL A 95 4.72 -1.10 -0.29
N VAL A 96 3.65 -1.57 -0.94
CA VAL A 96 3.75 -2.59 -2.00
C VAL A 96 4.64 -2.12 -3.15
N GLY A 97 4.51 -0.87 -3.60
CA GLY A 97 5.36 -0.27 -4.64
C GLY A 97 6.85 -0.28 -4.26
N MET A 98 7.18 0.05 -3.02
CA MET A 98 8.56 -0.06 -2.51
C MET A 98 9.04 -1.51 -2.47
N GLU A 99 8.17 -2.44 -2.10
CA GLU A 99 8.49 -3.87 -2.05
C GLU A 99 8.74 -4.45 -3.45
N ILE A 100 7.89 -4.13 -4.42
CA ILE A 100 8.08 -4.45 -5.84
C ILE A 100 9.43 -3.91 -6.31
N LYS A 101 9.73 -2.65 -6.00
CA LYS A 101 11.01 -2.02 -6.38
C LYS A 101 12.21 -2.74 -5.76
N ARG A 102 12.10 -3.14 -4.49
CA ARG A 102 13.14 -3.90 -3.77
C ARG A 102 13.37 -5.26 -4.43
N GLU A 103 12.32 -6.02 -4.69
CA GLU A 103 12.42 -7.35 -5.31
C GLU A 103 13.01 -7.29 -6.72
N LEU A 104 12.62 -6.29 -7.52
CA LEU A 104 13.19 -6.06 -8.85
C LEU A 104 14.68 -5.67 -8.81
N ALA A 105 15.10 -4.89 -7.80
CA ALA A 105 16.45 -4.38 -7.71
C ALA A 105 17.46 -5.37 -7.10
N ILE A 106 17.05 -6.07 -6.03
CA ILE A 106 17.95 -6.89 -5.20
C ILE A 106 17.37 -8.26 -4.80
N GLY A 107 16.12 -8.55 -5.14
CA GLY A 107 15.43 -9.77 -4.74
C GLY A 107 15.35 -10.84 -5.82
N GLU A 108 14.36 -11.73 -5.69
CA GLU A 108 14.19 -12.92 -6.54
C GLU A 108 13.64 -12.56 -7.92
N LEU A 109 12.85 -11.48 -8.02
CA LEU A 109 12.30 -10.99 -9.29
C LEU A 109 13.37 -10.43 -10.24
N ARG A 110 14.60 -10.18 -9.75
CA ARG A 110 15.71 -9.74 -10.58
C ARG A 110 16.20 -10.80 -11.56
N ASP A 111 16.09 -12.08 -11.21
CA ASP A 111 16.48 -13.19 -12.08
C ASP A 111 15.23 -13.77 -12.75
N PRO A 112 15.04 -13.58 -14.08
CA PRO A 112 13.85 -14.05 -14.78
C PRO A 112 13.60 -15.55 -14.61
N LYS A 113 14.65 -16.36 -14.45
CA LYS A 113 14.52 -17.81 -14.27
C LYS A 113 13.91 -18.16 -12.91
N LYS A 114 14.24 -17.38 -11.87
CA LYS A 114 13.68 -17.54 -10.52
C LYS A 114 12.29 -16.93 -10.42
N ALA A 115 12.08 -15.80 -11.08
CA ALA A 115 10.80 -15.10 -11.13
C ALA A 115 9.71 -15.88 -11.89
N ALA A 116 10.08 -16.73 -12.85
CA ALA A 116 9.14 -17.44 -13.72
C ALA A 116 8.13 -18.30 -12.93
N LEU A 117 8.58 -19.05 -11.93
CA LEU A 117 7.70 -19.95 -11.18
C LEU A 117 6.66 -19.16 -10.34
N PRO A 118 7.05 -18.20 -9.47
CA PRO A 118 6.09 -17.34 -8.78
C PRO A 118 5.17 -16.58 -9.73
N ALA A 119 5.69 -16.06 -10.85
CA ALA A 119 4.88 -15.30 -11.79
C ALA A 119 3.81 -16.15 -12.48
N MET A 120 4.16 -17.36 -12.95
CA MET A 120 3.17 -18.28 -13.53
C MET A 120 2.15 -18.73 -12.48
N ALA A 121 2.59 -18.96 -11.25
CA ALA A 121 1.70 -19.33 -10.14
C ALA A 121 0.71 -18.20 -9.81
N ALA A 122 1.17 -16.95 -9.76
CA ALA A 122 0.32 -15.77 -9.55
C ALA A 122 -0.66 -15.59 -10.71
N VAL A 123 -0.20 -15.60 -11.96
CA VAL A 123 -1.09 -15.47 -13.14
C VAL A 123 -2.15 -16.58 -13.17
N GLY A 124 -1.77 -17.82 -12.88
CA GLY A 124 -2.74 -18.92 -12.73
C GLY A 124 -3.71 -18.69 -11.56
N GLY A 125 -3.20 -18.23 -10.42
CA GLY A 125 -3.96 -17.86 -9.23
C GLY A 125 -4.92 -16.68 -9.45
N MET A 126 -4.65 -15.83 -10.44
CA MET A 126 -5.53 -14.71 -10.83
C MET A 126 -6.59 -15.14 -11.84
N VAL A 127 -6.15 -15.77 -12.94
CA VAL A 127 -6.99 -16.08 -14.09
C VAL A 127 -8.01 -17.15 -13.74
N VAL A 128 -7.62 -18.19 -13.01
CA VAL A 128 -8.51 -19.32 -12.71
C VAL A 128 -9.70 -18.89 -11.84
N PRO A 129 -9.53 -18.18 -10.70
CA PRO A 129 -10.66 -17.70 -9.90
C PRO A 129 -11.57 -16.72 -10.66
N ALA A 130 -10.99 -15.82 -11.46
CA ALA A 130 -11.76 -14.89 -12.29
C ALA A 130 -12.64 -15.63 -13.32
N LEU A 131 -12.11 -16.65 -14.00
CA LEU A 131 -12.87 -17.45 -14.95
C LEU A 131 -13.96 -18.29 -14.28
N ILE A 132 -13.67 -18.85 -13.10
CA ILE A 132 -14.66 -19.59 -12.31
C ILE A 132 -15.81 -18.64 -11.92
N TYR A 133 -15.50 -17.44 -11.43
CA TYR A 133 -16.51 -16.45 -11.08
C TYR A 133 -17.38 -16.06 -12.28
N LEU A 134 -16.74 -15.73 -13.41
CA LEU A 134 -17.45 -15.40 -14.64
C LEU A 134 -18.35 -16.53 -15.11
N PHE A 135 -17.89 -17.79 -15.02
CA PHE A 135 -18.70 -18.95 -15.41
C PHE A 135 -20.01 -19.04 -14.62
N PHE A 136 -19.98 -18.77 -13.32
CA PHE A 136 -21.20 -18.79 -12.50
C PHE A 136 -22.11 -17.58 -12.73
N VAL A 137 -21.54 -16.40 -12.98
CA VAL A 137 -22.29 -15.14 -13.06
C VAL A 137 -22.76 -14.81 -14.49
N PHE A 138 -22.22 -15.48 -15.51
CA PHE A 138 -22.48 -15.19 -16.92
C PHE A 138 -23.98 -15.16 -17.29
N GLY A 139 -24.81 -15.97 -16.63
CA GLY A 139 -26.25 -16.06 -16.89
C GLY A 139 -27.12 -15.04 -16.17
N GLU A 140 -26.62 -14.37 -15.13
CA GLU A 140 -27.44 -13.48 -14.29
C GLU A 140 -27.54 -12.05 -14.84
N GLY A 141 -26.58 -11.63 -15.67
CA GLY A 141 -26.52 -10.26 -16.21
C GLY A 141 -26.35 -9.18 -15.12
N GLY A 142 -26.08 -7.94 -15.51
CA GLY A 142 -26.02 -6.80 -14.60
C GLY A 142 -24.67 -6.60 -13.89
N GLN A 143 -24.71 -5.90 -12.74
CA GLN A 143 -23.51 -5.43 -12.01
C GLN A 143 -22.60 -6.57 -11.52
N ALA A 144 -23.13 -7.79 -11.34
CA ALA A 144 -22.34 -8.93 -10.90
C ALA A 144 -21.21 -9.28 -11.88
N ILE A 145 -21.39 -9.11 -13.19
CA ILE A 145 -20.33 -9.38 -14.19
C ILE A 145 -19.14 -8.42 -14.00
N GLN A 146 -19.39 -7.20 -13.53
CA GLN A 146 -18.32 -6.24 -13.25
C GLN A 146 -17.47 -6.65 -12.05
N GLY A 147 -17.90 -7.59 -11.21
CA GLY A 147 -17.17 -8.06 -10.03
C GLY A 147 -16.09 -9.10 -10.30
N TRP A 148 -15.75 -9.39 -11.56
CA TRP A 148 -14.83 -10.49 -11.92
C TRP A 148 -13.40 -10.34 -11.37
N GLY A 149 -12.99 -9.12 -11.02
CA GLY A 149 -11.70 -8.81 -10.41
C GLY A 149 -11.65 -9.07 -8.89
N ILE A 150 -12.79 -9.25 -8.23
CA ILE A 150 -12.88 -9.50 -6.78
C ILE A 150 -12.13 -10.78 -6.34
N PRO A 151 -12.34 -11.97 -6.96
CA PRO A 151 -11.72 -13.22 -6.51
C PRO A 151 -10.24 -13.36 -6.88
N MET A 152 -9.68 -12.38 -7.56
CA MET A 152 -8.31 -12.40 -8.07
C MET A 152 -7.29 -11.99 -7.00
N ALA A 153 -7.65 -11.08 -6.09
CA ALA A 153 -6.72 -10.48 -5.15
C ALA A 153 -6.48 -11.36 -3.91
N THR A 154 -5.22 -11.51 -3.52
CA THR A 154 -4.81 -12.21 -2.29
C THR A 154 -4.34 -11.25 -1.21
N ASP A 155 -4.91 -11.31 0.00
CA ASP A 155 -4.42 -10.53 1.15
C ASP A 155 -3.08 -11.10 1.66
N ILE A 156 -1.99 -10.41 1.34
CA ILE A 156 -0.63 -10.74 1.75
C ILE A 156 -0.43 -10.69 3.28
N ALA A 157 -1.06 -9.72 3.97
CA ALA A 157 -0.88 -9.52 5.40
C ALA A 157 -1.54 -10.65 6.18
N PHE A 158 -2.73 -11.08 5.74
CA PHE A 158 -3.40 -12.24 6.30
C PHE A 158 -2.63 -13.53 6.00
N SER A 159 -2.22 -13.74 4.75
CA SER A 159 -1.52 -14.96 4.31
C SER A 159 -0.19 -15.17 5.05
N LEU A 160 0.62 -14.11 5.17
CA LEU A 160 1.87 -14.14 5.94
C LEU A 160 1.60 -14.25 7.45
N GLY A 161 0.54 -13.61 7.96
CA GLY A 161 0.13 -13.72 9.36
C GLY A 161 -0.19 -15.16 9.75
N VAL A 162 -0.97 -15.88 8.95
CA VAL A 162 -1.27 -17.31 9.17
C VAL A 162 0.00 -18.16 9.05
N LEU A 163 0.86 -17.90 8.07
CA LEU A 163 2.12 -18.63 7.92
C LEU A 163 3.08 -18.39 9.09
N ALA A 164 3.04 -17.20 9.70
CA ALA A 164 3.82 -16.88 10.90
C ALA A 164 3.30 -17.63 12.14
N LEU A 165 2.00 -17.88 12.25
CA LEU A 165 1.41 -18.69 13.35
C LEU A 165 1.89 -20.15 13.32
N LEU A 166 2.25 -20.68 12.14
CA LEU A 166 2.87 -22.00 12.02
C LEU A 166 4.31 -22.05 12.55
N GLY A 167 4.91 -20.89 12.87
CA GLY A 167 6.19 -20.76 13.54
C GLY A 167 7.33 -21.43 12.76
N SER A 168 8.05 -22.33 13.43
CA SER A 168 9.19 -23.07 12.86
C SER A 168 8.80 -24.20 11.90
N ARG A 169 7.50 -24.52 11.78
CA ARG A 169 7.03 -25.59 10.88
C ARG A 169 6.97 -25.15 9.41
N ALA A 170 6.90 -23.85 9.17
CA ALA A 170 6.90 -23.28 7.82
C ALA A 170 8.34 -23.07 7.32
N PRO A 171 8.76 -23.69 6.20
CA PRO A 171 10.08 -23.45 5.62
C PRO A 171 10.25 -21.97 5.23
N VAL A 172 11.46 -21.45 5.42
CA VAL A 172 11.80 -20.06 5.02
C VAL A 172 11.55 -19.84 3.52
N GLY A 173 11.85 -20.85 2.69
CA GLY A 173 11.57 -20.79 1.26
C GLY A 173 10.08 -20.63 0.91
N ALA A 174 9.17 -21.20 1.71
CA ALA A 174 7.73 -21.03 1.50
C ALA A 174 7.28 -19.60 1.83
N LYS A 175 7.87 -18.96 2.84
CA LYS A 175 7.61 -17.55 3.18
C LYS A 175 8.06 -16.62 2.06
N LEU A 176 9.27 -16.84 1.54
CA LEU A 176 9.82 -16.07 0.42
C LEU A 176 9.01 -16.29 -0.86
N PHE A 177 8.65 -17.54 -1.17
CA PHE A 177 7.80 -17.85 -2.32
C PHE A 177 6.43 -17.17 -2.22
N LEU A 178 5.78 -17.23 -1.06
CA LEU A 178 4.47 -16.60 -0.84
C LEU A 178 4.54 -15.08 -0.92
N LEU A 179 5.61 -14.48 -0.38
CA LEU A 179 5.88 -13.04 -0.49
C LEU A 179 6.02 -12.64 -1.97
N THR A 180 6.85 -13.34 -2.74
CA THR A 180 7.04 -13.06 -4.17
C THR A 180 5.77 -13.28 -4.99
N LEU A 181 5.02 -14.36 -4.72
CA LEU A 181 3.74 -14.64 -5.37
C LEU A 181 2.74 -13.53 -5.12
N ALA A 182 2.58 -13.10 -3.87
CA ALA A 182 1.65 -12.04 -3.50
C ALA A 182 2.03 -10.69 -4.11
N ILE A 183 3.33 -10.38 -4.22
CA ILE A 183 3.79 -9.16 -4.92
C ILE A 183 3.39 -9.18 -6.40
N VAL A 184 3.56 -10.32 -7.08
CA VAL A 184 3.16 -10.43 -8.49
C VAL A 184 1.63 -10.35 -8.63
N ASP A 185 0.90 -10.97 -7.73
CA ASP A 185 -0.57 -10.90 -7.66
C ASP A 185 -1.05 -9.46 -7.46
N ASP A 186 -0.46 -8.69 -6.53
CA ASP A 186 -0.77 -7.28 -6.28
C ASP A 186 -0.50 -6.40 -7.51
N ILE A 187 0.63 -6.60 -8.22
CA ILE A 187 0.93 -5.90 -9.49
C ILE A 187 -0.15 -6.22 -10.52
N GLY A 188 -0.51 -7.49 -10.63
CA GLY A 188 -1.53 -7.95 -11.56
C GLY A 188 -2.89 -7.34 -11.23
N ALA A 189 -3.28 -7.38 -9.96
CA ALA A 189 -4.55 -6.87 -9.48
C ALA A 189 -4.68 -5.36 -9.69
N ILE A 190 -3.66 -4.57 -9.32
CA ILE A 190 -3.71 -3.13 -9.56
C ILE A 190 -3.71 -2.78 -11.05
N THR A 191 -3.02 -3.56 -11.88
CA THR A 191 -3.03 -3.35 -13.34
C THR A 191 -4.43 -3.61 -13.92
N VAL A 192 -5.10 -4.66 -13.47
CA VAL A 192 -6.48 -4.96 -13.88
C VAL A 192 -7.44 -3.87 -13.41
N ILE A 193 -7.32 -3.44 -12.16
CA ILE A 193 -8.13 -2.33 -11.61
C ILE A 193 -7.92 -1.05 -12.44
N ALA A 194 -6.67 -0.72 -12.76
CA ALA A 194 -6.33 0.45 -13.57
C ALA A 194 -6.95 0.42 -14.98
N ILE A 195 -6.99 -0.74 -15.63
CA ILE A 195 -7.42 -0.86 -17.04
C ILE A 195 -8.94 -1.03 -17.15
N PHE A 196 -9.55 -1.82 -16.26
CA PHE A 196 -10.94 -2.24 -16.41
C PHE A 196 -11.93 -1.51 -15.51
N TYR A 197 -11.46 -0.82 -14.46
CA TYR A 197 -12.32 -0.16 -13.47
C TYR A 197 -12.10 1.35 -13.41
N THR A 198 -11.40 1.94 -14.39
CA THR A 198 -11.26 3.40 -14.46
C THR A 198 -12.54 4.04 -14.95
N ASP A 199 -13.02 5.03 -14.21
CA ASP A 199 -14.24 5.79 -14.50
C ASP A 199 -13.96 6.98 -15.44
N ASN A 200 -14.86 7.97 -15.44
CA ASN A 200 -14.76 9.19 -16.25
C ASN A 200 -13.42 9.91 -16.04
N LEU A 201 -12.54 9.84 -17.05
CA LEU A 201 -11.21 10.42 -17.00
C LEU A 201 -11.24 11.95 -17.10
N SER A 202 -10.85 12.62 -16.02
CA SER A 202 -10.52 14.05 -16.08
C SER A 202 -9.07 14.25 -16.49
N LEU A 203 -8.87 14.60 -17.77
CA LEU A 203 -7.55 14.85 -18.33
C LEU A 203 -6.78 15.96 -17.59
N GLY A 204 -7.49 16.98 -17.08
CA GLY A 204 -6.88 18.06 -16.32
C GLY A 204 -6.18 17.54 -15.05
N TRP A 205 -6.92 16.80 -14.22
CA TRP A 205 -6.39 16.21 -13.00
C TRP A 205 -5.32 15.15 -13.28
N LEU A 206 -5.50 14.33 -14.33
CA LEU A 206 -4.51 13.35 -14.74
C LEU A 206 -3.16 14.00 -15.10
N THR A 207 -3.18 15.12 -15.82
CA THR A 207 -1.94 15.84 -16.17
C THR A 207 -1.24 16.41 -14.93
N ILE A 208 -1.99 16.90 -13.94
CA ILE A 208 -1.43 17.36 -12.66
C ILE A 208 -0.79 16.19 -11.91
N GLY A 209 -1.47 15.04 -11.85
CA GLY A 209 -0.95 13.82 -11.24
C GLY A 209 0.35 13.35 -11.89
N LEU A 210 0.36 13.23 -13.23
CA LEU A 210 1.57 12.87 -13.98
C LEU A 210 2.70 13.90 -13.81
N GLY A 211 2.35 15.19 -13.73
CA GLY A 211 3.30 16.26 -13.41
C GLY A 211 3.92 16.10 -12.03
N GLY A 212 3.14 15.71 -11.02
CA GLY A 212 3.63 15.41 -9.67
C GLY A 212 4.59 14.21 -9.64
N ILE A 213 4.27 13.13 -10.37
CA ILE A 213 5.16 11.99 -10.57
C ILE A 213 6.49 12.42 -11.24
N ALA A 214 6.43 13.27 -12.27
CA ALA A 214 7.61 13.80 -12.93
C ALA A 214 8.44 14.67 -11.97
N LEU A 215 7.82 15.51 -11.15
CA LEU A 215 8.50 16.32 -10.14
C LEU A 215 9.22 15.48 -9.09
N ILE A 216 8.61 14.38 -8.63
CA ILE A 216 9.26 13.43 -7.71
C ILE A 216 10.49 12.81 -8.38
N SER A 217 10.36 12.37 -9.64
CA SER A 217 11.47 11.78 -10.39
C SER A 217 12.63 12.76 -10.61
N ILE A 218 12.33 13.99 -11.03
CA ILE A 218 13.34 15.05 -11.22
C ILE A 218 13.98 15.42 -9.88
N GLY A 219 13.18 15.58 -8.82
CA GLY A 219 13.66 15.88 -7.48
C GLY A 219 14.63 14.82 -6.94
N SER A 220 14.37 13.54 -7.25
CA SER A 220 15.26 12.44 -6.94
C SER A 220 16.59 12.54 -7.72
N GLN A 221 16.53 12.83 -9.02
CA GLN A 221 17.72 12.96 -9.88
C GLN A 221 18.60 14.16 -9.51
N VAL A 222 18.00 15.29 -9.11
CA VAL A 222 18.73 16.49 -8.66
C VAL A 222 19.12 16.43 -7.18
N ASN A 223 19.02 15.26 -6.54
CA ASN A 223 19.40 15.01 -5.14
C ASN A 223 18.67 15.91 -4.11
N ILE A 224 17.39 16.22 -4.32
CA ILE A 224 16.57 16.83 -3.25
C ILE A 224 16.40 15.78 -2.15
N ARG A 225 16.93 16.09 -0.95
CA ARG A 225 16.89 15.18 0.21
C ARG A 225 15.79 15.52 1.23
N ALA A 226 15.04 16.60 1.00
CA ALA A 226 14.00 17.05 1.91
C ALA A 226 12.77 16.13 1.83
N MET A 227 12.49 15.36 2.89
CA MET A 227 11.31 14.48 2.95
C MET A 227 10.00 15.26 2.78
N SER A 228 9.95 16.50 3.26
CA SER A 228 8.78 17.37 3.11
C SER A 228 8.42 17.61 1.64
N PHE A 229 9.41 17.72 0.74
CA PHE A 229 9.17 17.86 -0.69
C PHE A 229 8.40 16.65 -1.25
N TYR A 230 8.89 15.43 -0.98
CA TYR A 230 8.26 14.21 -1.47
C TYR A 230 6.88 13.97 -0.85
N VAL A 231 6.70 14.28 0.44
CA VAL A 231 5.41 14.13 1.11
C VAL A 231 4.38 15.11 0.54
N THR A 232 4.76 16.39 0.36
CA THR A 232 3.84 17.39 -0.20
C THR A 232 3.50 17.10 -1.66
N VAL A 233 4.48 16.82 -2.51
CA VAL A 233 4.23 16.49 -3.92
C VAL A 233 3.49 15.15 -4.05
N GLY A 234 3.79 14.19 -3.19
CA GLY A 234 3.08 12.91 -3.15
C GLY A 234 1.60 13.06 -2.77
N PHE A 235 1.29 13.91 -1.78
CA PHE A 235 -0.09 14.21 -1.40
C PHE A 235 -0.85 14.90 -2.53
N ILE A 236 -0.24 15.88 -3.20
CA ILE A 236 -0.84 16.56 -4.36
C ILE A 236 -1.07 15.56 -5.51
N THR A 237 -0.09 14.69 -5.77
CA THR A 237 -0.22 13.64 -6.79
C THR A 237 -1.38 12.69 -6.45
N TRP A 238 -1.46 12.19 -5.22
CA TRP A 238 -2.53 11.30 -4.78
C TRP A 238 -3.91 11.95 -4.96
N PHE A 239 -4.05 13.19 -4.51
CA PHE A 239 -5.28 13.97 -4.67
C PHE A 239 -5.65 14.17 -6.14
N ALA A 240 -4.68 14.49 -7.00
CA ALA A 240 -4.93 14.65 -8.42
C ALA A 240 -5.32 13.32 -9.10
N PHE A 241 -4.81 12.18 -8.64
CA PHE A 241 -5.26 10.88 -9.14
C PHE A 241 -6.70 10.59 -8.72
N LEU A 242 -7.05 10.83 -7.44
CA LEU A 242 -8.41 10.68 -6.93
C LEU A 242 -9.44 11.43 -7.80
N GLU A 243 -9.17 12.70 -8.11
CA GLU A 243 -10.04 13.53 -8.95
C GLU A 243 -9.95 13.22 -10.46
N SER A 244 -8.96 12.44 -10.89
CA SER A 244 -8.76 12.12 -12.32
C SER A 244 -9.66 10.99 -12.83
N GLY A 245 -10.38 10.29 -11.94
CA GLY A 245 -11.10 9.06 -12.26
C GLY A 245 -10.21 7.82 -12.36
N VAL A 246 -8.89 8.00 -12.25
CA VAL A 246 -7.92 6.91 -12.07
C VAL A 246 -7.87 6.55 -10.58
N HIS A 247 -7.78 5.26 -10.26
CA HIS A 247 -7.69 4.80 -8.88
C HIS A 247 -6.54 5.48 -8.12
N ALA A 248 -6.85 6.11 -6.99
CA ALA A 248 -5.90 6.85 -6.16
C ALA A 248 -4.75 5.96 -5.64
N THR A 249 -4.99 4.66 -5.54
CA THR A 249 -4.00 3.63 -5.16
C THR A 249 -2.82 3.54 -6.14
N ILE A 250 -3.03 3.87 -7.41
CA ILE A 250 -1.98 3.83 -8.44
C ILE A 250 -0.91 4.89 -8.16
N ALA A 251 -1.31 6.06 -7.64
CA ALA A 251 -0.36 7.08 -7.20
C ALA A 251 0.60 6.52 -6.13
N GLY A 252 0.07 5.75 -5.18
CA GLY A 252 0.85 5.06 -4.16
C GLY A 252 1.93 4.16 -4.78
N VAL A 253 1.54 3.25 -5.68
CA VAL A 253 2.48 2.35 -6.36
C VAL A 253 3.54 3.10 -7.14
N LEU A 254 3.14 4.09 -7.97
CA LEU A 254 4.08 4.84 -8.80
C LEU A 254 5.11 5.59 -7.94
N ILE A 255 4.68 6.23 -6.86
CA ILE A 255 5.59 6.92 -5.92
C ILE A 255 6.49 5.88 -5.21
N GLY A 256 5.96 4.73 -4.83
CA GLY A 256 6.73 3.63 -4.23
C GLY A 256 7.85 3.12 -5.16
N LEU A 257 7.55 2.96 -6.45
CA LEU A 257 8.52 2.52 -7.48
C LEU A 257 9.62 3.55 -7.75
N LEU A 258 9.32 4.83 -7.56
CA LEU A 258 10.29 5.94 -7.65
C LEU A 258 11.14 6.11 -6.39
N THR A 259 10.70 5.53 -5.27
CA THR A 259 11.42 5.62 -4.01
C THR A 259 12.73 4.81 -4.08
N PRO A 260 13.87 5.35 -3.61
CA PRO A 260 15.14 4.63 -3.64
C PRO A 260 15.09 3.31 -2.85
N ALA A 261 15.41 2.19 -3.50
CA ALA A 261 15.50 0.86 -2.86
C ALA A 261 16.77 0.68 -2.00
N ARG A 262 17.67 1.67 -1.99
CA ARG A 262 18.87 1.68 -1.16
C ARG A 262 18.86 2.93 -0.28
N PRO A 263 19.38 2.84 0.95
CA PRO A 263 19.59 4.01 1.77
C PRO A 263 20.39 5.07 1.00
N LEU A 264 19.91 6.32 1.03
CA LEU A 264 20.58 7.46 0.39
C LEU A 264 21.96 7.77 1.02
N TYR A 265 22.23 7.22 2.20
CA TYR A 265 23.53 7.25 2.83
C TYR A 265 23.96 5.83 3.18
N THR A 266 25.15 5.45 2.76
CA THR A 266 25.88 4.41 3.49
C THR A 266 26.26 4.93 4.88
N HIS A 267 26.43 4.02 5.85
CA HIS A 267 26.81 4.41 7.22
C HIS A 267 28.04 5.35 7.24
N GLU A 268 28.99 5.13 6.33
CA GLU A 268 30.20 5.93 6.19
C GLU A 268 29.93 7.36 5.65
N GLU A 269 29.03 7.52 4.68
CA GLU A 269 28.69 8.82 4.08
C GLU A 269 27.84 9.70 5.01
N TYR A 270 26.97 9.07 5.82
CA TYR A 270 26.21 9.78 6.85
C TYR A 270 27.15 10.36 7.90
N ASP A 271 28.13 9.57 8.36
CA ASP A 271 29.11 9.99 9.35
C ASP A 271 30.01 11.12 8.82
N GLN A 272 30.38 11.09 7.55
CA GLN A 272 31.16 12.18 6.94
C GLN A 272 30.35 13.47 6.75
N THR A 273 29.08 13.36 6.35
CA THR A 273 28.21 14.52 6.12
C THR A 273 27.79 15.16 7.46
N ALA A 274 27.50 14.35 8.48
CA ALA A 274 27.16 14.81 9.82
C ALA A 274 28.35 15.45 10.56
N ARG A 275 29.60 15.12 10.18
CA ARG A 275 30.81 15.80 10.69
C ARG A 275 31.10 17.13 10.02
N ARG A 276 30.49 17.42 8.85
CA ARG A 276 30.67 18.68 8.11
C ARG A 276 29.65 19.76 8.48
N ILE A 277 28.63 19.43 9.26
CA ILE A 277 27.56 20.35 9.74
C ILE A 277 27.74 20.55 11.24
#